data_AF-A0A3B9Z264-F1
#
_entry.id   AF-A0A3B9Z264-F1
#
_cell.length_a   1.000
_cell.length_b   1.000
_cell.length_c   1.000
_cell.angle_alpha   90.00
_cell.angle_beta   90.00
_cell.angle_gamma   90.00
#
_symmetry.space_group_name_H-M   'P 1'
#
loop_
_entity.id
_entity.type
_entity.pdbx_description
1 polymer ?
#
loop_
_entity_poly.entity_id
_entity_poly.type
_entity_poly.pdbx_seq_one_letter_code
_entity_poly.pdbx_strand_id
1 'polypeptide(L)'
;MTAMTNRDRRLHAVSREARVASDDELPHNGSISPSQGANAQGAVAELATTWSQVLAVVECDRTVSRATYASWLANSLLISVSPGSDGTVPVIVVGVSHRLAQNKVRQDCLGALEAAWTTVFGETVRVQVEV
;
A
#
# COMPACT_ATOMS: atom_id res chain seq x y z
N MET A 1 -7.09 30.00 53.55
CA MET A 1 -5.90 29.22 53.96
C MET A 1 -5.08 28.98 52.72
N THR A 2 -3.97 29.70 52.57
CA THR A 2 -3.12 29.64 51.39
C THR A 2 -1.71 29.39 51.90
N ALA A 3 -1.19 28.18 51.71
CA ALA A 3 0.15 27.81 52.12
C ALA A 3 1.11 28.05 50.95
N MET A 4 1.81 29.19 50.99
CA MET A 4 3.12 29.37 50.37
C MET A 4 4.17 28.74 51.28
N THR A 5 5.10 27.96 50.72
CA THR A 5 6.57 28.01 50.89
C THR A 5 7.18 26.69 50.43
N ASN A 6 8.42 26.52 49.99
CA ASN A 6 9.49 27.31 49.38
C ASN A 6 10.71 26.37 49.43
N ARG A 7 11.48 26.31 48.34
CA ARG A 7 12.94 26.10 48.30
C ARG A 7 13.59 24.77 48.74
N ASP A 8 14.35 24.26 47.76
CA ASP A 8 15.79 23.98 47.85
C ASP A 8 16.25 22.68 48.53
N ARG A 9 16.78 21.75 47.72
CA ARG A 9 18.10 21.16 47.97
C ARG A 9 18.67 20.48 46.73
N ARG A 10 19.57 21.21 46.08
CA ARG A 10 20.55 20.74 45.11
C ARG A 10 21.71 20.10 45.88
N LEU A 11 22.07 18.84 45.61
CA LEU A 11 23.42 18.35 45.91
C LEU A 11 23.91 17.42 44.78
N HIS A 12 25.00 17.88 44.18
CA HIS A 12 25.86 17.15 43.26
C HIS A 12 26.47 15.93 43.95
N ALA A 13 26.54 14.80 43.25
CA ALA A 13 27.56 13.78 43.47
C ALA A 13 28.30 13.56 42.17
N VAL A 14 29.52 14.10 42.09
CA VAL A 14 30.51 13.76 41.07
C VAL A 14 31.65 13.02 41.77
N SER A 15 32.04 11.87 41.22
CA SER A 15 33.37 11.22 41.25
C SER A 15 33.19 9.86 40.54
N ARG A 16 33.64 9.63 39.29
CA ARG A 16 35.05 9.45 38.83
C ARG A 16 35.70 8.37 39.72
N GLU A 17 36.17 7.20 39.29
CA GLU A 17 36.93 6.79 38.11
C GLU A 17 36.93 5.26 37.98
N ALA A 18 36.94 4.73 36.76
CA ALA A 18 37.81 3.62 36.37
C ALA A 18 37.94 3.62 34.83
N ARG A 19 39.06 4.13 34.34
CA ARG A 19 39.54 3.89 32.97
C ARG A 19 40.51 2.71 32.99
N VAL A 20 40.43 1.85 31.98
CA VAL A 20 41.50 1.10 31.27
C VAL A 20 40.73 0.21 30.25
N ALA A 21 40.65 0.56 28.95
CA ALA A 21 41.56 0.23 27.83
C ALA A 21 41.73 -1.30 27.66
N SER A 22 41.52 -1.98 26.53
CA SER A 22 41.71 -1.69 25.10
C SER A 22 40.82 -2.65 24.27
N ASP A 23 40.21 -2.19 23.17
CA ASP A 23 40.60 -2.48 21.77
C ASP A 23 40.18 -3.88 21.27
N ASP A 24 39.05 -3.93 20.56
CA ASP A 24 38.82 -4.91 19.48
C ASP A 24 37.92 -4.22 18.45
N GLU A 25 38.52 -3.83 17.32
CA GLU A 25 37.85 -3.30 16.14
C GLU A 25 36.73 -4.25 15.68
N LEU A 26 35.48 -3.77 15.65
CA LEU A 26 34.44 -4.38 14.82
C LEU A 26 34.10 -3.45 13.65
N PRO A 27 34.20 -3.96 12.41
CA PRO A 27 34.13 -3.13 11.21
C PRO A 27 32.75 -2.52 11.03
N HIS A 28 32.73 -1.24 10.65
CA HIS A 28 31.59 -0.61 9.99
C HIS A 28 31.24 -1.41 8.73
N ASN A 29 30.15 -2.17 8.73
CA ASN A 29 29.59 -2.65 7.48
C ASN A 29 28.09 -2.89 7.57
N GLY A 30 27.35 -2.15 6.74
CA GLY A 30 25.90 -2.29 6.58
C GLY A 30 25.12 -1.03 6.95
N SER A 31 25.40 0.09 6.28
CA SER A 31 24.32 1.05 6.00
C SER A 31 23.21 0.28 5.32
N ILE A 32 22.13 -0.04 6.03
CA ILE A 32 20.87 -0.41 5.38
C ILE A 32 20.41 0.87 4.68
N SER A 33 20.72 0.97 3.40
CA SER A 33 20.24 2.07 2.57
C SER A 33 18.70 2.08 2.63
N PRO A 34 18.04 3.12 3.14
CA PRO A 34 16.58 3.21 3.18
C PRO A 34 15.94 3.34 1.79
N SER A 35 16.75 3.40 0.74
CA SER A 35 16.36 3.72 -0.63
C SER A 35 15.56 2.62 -1.33
N GLN A 36 15.64 1.35 -0.88
CA GLN A 36 14.85 0.26 -1.49
C GLN A 36 13.42 0.17 -0.93
N GLY A 37 13.22 0.48 0.36
CA GLY A 37 11.90 0.46 0.98
C GLY A 37 10.99 1.60 0.52
N ALA A 38 11.56 2.80 0.34
CA ALA A 38 10.80 3.97 -0.09
C ALA A 38 10.19 3.80 -1.50
N ASN A 39 10.95 3.22 -2.45
CA ASN A 39 10.47 3.00 -3.82
C ASN A 39 9.40 1.91 -3.90
N ALA A 40 9.56 0.80 -3.18
CA ALA A 40 8.56 -0.27 -3.16
C ALA A 40 7.26 0.19 -2.49
N GLN A 41 7.36 0.92 -1.38
CA GLN A 41 6.20 1.46 -0.67
C GLN A 41 5.48 2.53 -1.50
N GLY A 42 6.22 3.36 -2.24
CA GLY A 42 5.65 4.34 -3.18
C GLY A 42 4.86 3.67 -4.30
N ALA A 43 5.43 2.63 -4.93
CA ALA A 43 4.74 1.89 -5.99
C ALA A 43 3.46 1.19 -5.50
N VAL A 44 3.48 0.61 -4.30
CA VAL A 44 2.28 -0.01 -3.69
C VAL A 44 1.20 1.05 -3.40
N ALA A 45 1.58 2.21 -2.89
CA ALA A 45 0.64 3.30 -2.63
C ALA A 45 0.03 3.85 -3.92
N GLU A 46 0.81 3.93 -4.99
CA GLU A 46 0.33 4.33 -6.31
C GLU A 46 -0.69 3.32 -6.85
N LEU A 47 -0.38 2.02 -6.84
CA LEU A 47 -1.31 0.98 -7.29
C LEU A 47 -2.62 0.97 -6.47
N ALA A 48 -2.52 1.14 -5.15
CA ALA A 48 -3.70 1.23 -4.29
C ALA A 48 -4.57 2.45 -4.60
N THR A 49 -3.94 3.59 -4.87
CA THR A 49 -4.63 4.84 -5.24
C THR A 49 -5.31 4.69 -6.59
N THR A 50 -4.58 4.20 -7.60
CA THR A 50 -5.08 3.88 -8.94
C THR A 50 -6.30 2.96 -8.86
N TRP A 51 -6.20 1.87 -8.09
CA TRP A 51 -7.30 0.92 -7.93
C TRP A 51 -8.52 1.52 -7.25
N SER A 52 -8.30 2.36 -6.23
CA SER A 52 -9.40 3.03 -5.50
C SER A 52 -10.21 3.95 -6.41
N GLN A 53 -9.57 4.62 -7.37
CA GLN A 53 -10.26 5.46 -8.36
C GLN A 53 -11.15 4.62 -9.29
N VAL A 54 -10.65 3.48 -9.75
CA VAL A 54 -11.42 2.55 -10.60
C VAL A 54 -12.60 1.97 -9.83
N LEU A 55 -12.40 1.50 -8.60
CA LEU A 55 -13.47 0.97 -7.75
C LEU A 55 -14.57 2.01 -7.46
N ALA A 56 -14.21 3.28 -7.26
CA ALA A 56 -15.19 4.35 -7.04
C ALA A 56 -16.13 4.55 -8.25
N VAL A 57 -15.61 4.41 -9.48
CA VAL A 57 -16.44 4.44 -10.70
C VAL A 57 -17.36 3.24 -10.75
N VAL A 58 -16.84 2.04 -10.47
CA VAL A 58 -17.63 0.80 -10.49
C VAL A 58 -18.72 0.79 -9.40
N GLU A 59 -18.45 1.36 -8.23
CA GLU A 59 -19.45 1.49 -7.16
C GLU A 59 -20.65 2.36 -7.58
N CYS A 60 -20.42 3.31 -8.48
CA CYS A 60 -21.46 4.16 -9.05
C CYS A 60 -22.13 3.56 -10.30
N ASP A 61 -21.59 2.47 -10.84
CA ASP A 61 -22.11 1.82 -12.04
C ASP A 61 -23.39 1.02 -11.71
N ARG A 62 -24.50 1.37 -12.37
CA ARG A 62 -25.81 0.72 -12.14
C ARG A 62 -25.91 -0.68 -12.73
N THR A 63 -24.96 -1.10 -13.58
CA THR A 63 -24.90 -2.45 -14.15
C THR A 63 -24.34 -3.45 -13.14
N VAL A 64 -23.53 -2.99 -12.17
CA VAL A 64 -23.03 -3.80 -11.07
C VAL A 64 -23.92 -3.57 -9.85
N SER A 65 -24.55 -4.65 -9.35
CA SER A 65 -25.36 -4.52 -8.15
C SER A 65 -24.49 -4.15 -6.94
N ARG A 66 -25.02 -3.36 -6.00
CA ARG A 66 -24.32 -3.00 -4.77
C ARG A 66 -23.85 -4.24 -3.97
N ALA A 67 -24.65 -5.31 -3.98
CA ALA A 67 -24.29 -6.56 -3.33
C ALA A 67 -23.12 -7.27 -4.04
N THR A 68 -23.11 -7.26 -5.38
CA THR A 68 -22.01 -7.79 -6.20
C THR A 68 -20.71 -7.03 -5.90
N TYR A 69 -20.76 -5.70 -5.89
CA TYR A 69 -19.60 -4.87 -5.58
C TYR A 69 -19.05 -5.17 -4.18
N ALA A 70 -19.91 -5.10 -3.15
CA ALA A 70 -19.51 -5.33 -1.76
C ALA A 70 -18.95 -6.74 -1.52
N SER A 71 -19.49 -7.75 -2.20
CA SER A 71 -19.10 -9.14 -2.00
C SER A 71 -17.80 -9.51 -2.72
N TRP A 72 -17.57 -8.95 -3.92
CA TRP A 72 -16.53 -9.46 -4.83
C TRP A 72 -15.44 -8.46 -5.20
N LEU A 73 -15.70 -7.15 -5.09
CA LEU A 73 -14.77 -6.10 -5.56
C LEU A 73 -14.26 -5.20 -4.43
N ALA A 74 -15.05 -4.93 -3.40
CA ALA A 74 -14.68 -3.96 -2.36
C ALA A 74 -13.34 -4.26 -1.65
N ASN A 75 -12.93 -5.53 -1.61
CA ASN A 75 -11.67 -5.97 -1.00
C ASN A 75 -10.63 -6.46 -2.04
N SER A 76 -10.86 -6.20 -3.34
CA SER A 76 -9.88 -6.56 -4.37
C SER A 76 -8.74 -5.55 -4.41
N LEU A 77 -7.60 -5.96 -4.96
CA LEU A 77 -6.39 -5.15 -5.03
C LEU A 77 -5.82 -5.18 -6.45
N LEU A 78 -5.27 -4.06 -6.91
CA LEU A 78 -4.45 -4.04 -8.11
C LEU A 78 -3.04 -4.54 -7.74
N ILE A 79 -2.64 -5.67 -8.33
CA ILE A 79 -1.34 -6.32 -8.10
C ILE A 79 -0.29 -5.70 -9.01
N SER A 80 -0.62 -5.52 -10.29
CA SER A 80 0.30 -4.97 -11.27
C SER A 80 -0.43 -4.40 -12.49
N VAL A 81 0.27 -3.52 -13.19
CA VAL A 81 -0.12 -2.98 -14.50
C VAL A 81 1.02 -3.33 -15.46
N SER A 82 0.72 -4.14 -16.47
CA SER A 82 1.66 -4.47 -17.53
C SER A 82 1.36 -3.59 -18.75
N PRO A 83 2.26 -2.66 -19.12
CA PRO A 83 2.02 -1.78 -20.25
C PRO A 83 1.93 -2.61 -21.53
N GLY A 84 0.93 -2.29 -22.36
CA GLY A 84 0.83 -2.84 -23.70
C GLY A 84 2.04 -2.39 -24.53
N SER A 85 2.67 -3.31 -25.24
CA SER A 85 3.75 -3.01 -26.19
C SER A 85 3.27 -3.25 -27.62
N ASP A 86 3.63 -2.36 -28.54
CA ASP A 86 3.42 -2.54 -30.00
C ASP A 86 2.00 -3.00 -30.39
N GLY A 87 1.01 -2.13 -30.18
CA GLY A 87 -0.39 -2.39 -30.55
C GLY A 87 -1.14 -3.38 -29.65
N THR A 88 -0.52 -3.89 -28.59
CA THR A 88 -1.20 -4.70 -27.57
C THR A 88 -1.88 -3.83 -26.51
N VAL A 89 -3.04 -4.28 -26.04
CA VAL A 89 -3.78 -3.63 -24.96
C VAL A 89 -3.07 -3.92 -23.63
N PRO A 90 -2.85 -2.92 -22.74
CA PRO A 90 -2.28 -3.16 -21.43
C PRO A 90 -3.09 -4.18 -20.63
N VAL A 91 -2.43 -4.89 -19.72
CA VAL A 91 -3.04 -5.90 -18.86
C VAL A 91 -2.89 -5.49 -17.41
N ILE A 92 -4.00 -5.41 -16.67
CA ILE A 92 -3.98 -5.23 -15.23
C ILE A 92 -4.26 -6.55 -14.53
N VAL A 93 -3.54 -6.80 -13.45
CA VAL A 93 -3.72 -7.98 -12.61
C VAL A 93 -4.41 -7.57 -11.32
N VAL A 94 -5.59 -8.13 -11.06
CA VAL A 94 -6.42 -7.84 -9.89
C VAL A 94 -6.46 -9.06 -8.98
N GLY A 95 -6.02 -8.90 -7.74
CA GLY A 95 -6.11 -9.91 -6.69
C GLY A 95 -7.47 -9.87 -6.00
N VAL A 96 -8.06 -11.04 -5.75
CA VAL A 96 -9.28 -11.22 -4.97
C VAL A 96 -9.08 -12.31 -3.92
N SER A 97 -9.91 -12.32 -2.88
CA SER A 97 -9.59 -13.12 -1.68
C SER A 97 -9.72 -14.64 -1.84
N HIS A 98 -10.46 -15.14 -2.86
CA HIS A 98 -10.70 -16.58 -3.04
C HIS A 98 -11.25 -16.91 -4.43
N ARG A 99 -11.21 -18.20 -4.81
CA ARG A 99 -11.60 -18.69 -6.15
C ARG A 99 -13.05 -18.40 -6.54
N LEU A 100 -13.99 -18.39 -5.59
CA LEU A 100 -15.38 -18.02 -5.90
C LEU A 100 -15.47 -16.55 -6.31
N ALA A 101 -14.80 -15.65 -5.59
CA ALA A 101 -14.70 -14.24 -5.97
C ALA A 101 -14.05 -14.10 -7.35
N GLN A 102 -12.98 -14.85 -7.65
CA GLN A 102 -12.33 -14.81 -8.96
C GLN A 102 -13.31 -15.17 -10.08
N ASN A 103 -14.06 -16.26 -9.93
CA ASN A 103 -15.06 -16.67 -10.92
C ASN A 103 -16.16 -15.63 -11.06
N LYS A 104 -16.62 -15.06 -9.94
CA LYS A 104 -17.68 -14.05 -9.93
C LYS A 104 -17.25 -12.75 -10.57
N VAL A 105 -16.06 -12.25 -10.28
CA VAL A 105 -15.51 -11.06 -10.93
C VAL A 105 -15.32 -11.29 -12.42
N ARG A 106 -14.80 -12.47 -12.82
CA ARG A 106 -14.64 -12.83 -14.24
C ARG A 106 -15.96 -12.85 -15.00
N GLN A 107 -17.03 -13.36 -14.38
CA GLN A 107 -18.33 -13.49 -15.04
C GLN A 107 -19.12 -12.18 -15.03
N ASP A 108 -19.17 -11.51 -13.88
CA ASP A 108 -20.17 -10.48 -13.61
C ASP A 108 -19.58 -9.06 -13.62
N CYS A 109 -18.25 -8.90 -13.51
CA CYS A 109 -17.61 -7.59 -13.29
C CYS A 109 -16.56 -7.18 -14.32
N LEU A 110 -16.06 -8.08 -15.20
CA LEU A 110 -14.96 -7.74 -16.12
C LEU A 110 -15.24 -6.51 -16.98
N GLY A 111 -16.39 -6.48 -17.65
CA GLY A 111 -16.74 -5.36 -18.53
C GLY A 111 -16.86 -4.03 -17.77
N ALA A 112 -17.38 -4.06 -16.54
CA ALA A 112 -17.48 -2.87 -15.70
C ALA A 112 -16.10 -2.39 -15.23
N LEU A 113 -15.18 -3.31 -14.89
CA LEU A 113 -13.81 -2.98 -14.52
C LEU A 113 -13.04 -2.37 -15.70
N GLU A 114 -13.16 -2.95 -16.90
CA GLU A 114 -12.53 -2.45 -18.13
C GLU A 114 -13.07 -1.06 -18.50
N ALA A 115 -14.40 -0.89 -18.46
CA ALA A 115 -15.05 0.40 -18.72
C ALA A 115 -14.69 1.48 -17.69
N ALA A 116 -14.60 1.10 -16.41
CA ALA A 116 -14.19 2.00 -15.34
C ALA A 116 -12.72 2.44 -15.51
N TRP A 117 -11.82 1.52 -15.86
CA TRP A 117 -10.43 1.87 -16.18
C TRP A 117 -10.36 2.88 -17.33
N THR A 118 -11.08 2.63 -18.43
CA THR A 118 -11.14 3.55 -19.56
C THR A 118 -11.75 4.90 -19.18
N THR A 119 -12.71 4.93 -18.26
CA THR A 119 -13.28 6.18 -17.76
C THR A 119 -12.26 7.01 -16.96
N VAL A 120 -11.44 6.36 -16.12
CA VAL A 120 -10.47 7.06 -15.27
C VAL A 120 -9.23 7.48 -16.07
N PHE A 121 -8.71 6.63 -16.95
CA PHE A 121 -7.40 6.82 -17.59
C PHE A 121 -7.46 7.09 -19.09
N GLY A 122 -8.62 6.98 -19.72
CA GLY A 122 -8.79 7.20 -21.17
C GLY A 122 -8.17 6.10 -22.05
N GLU A 123 -7.74 4.99 -21.46
CA GLU A 123 -7.15 3.85 -22.18
C GLU A 123 -7.96 2.57 -21.97
N THR A 124 -7.98 1.69 -22.98
CA THR A 124 -8.55 0.36 -22.83
C THR A 124 -7.55 -0.57 -22.16
N VAL A 125 -8.04 -1.50 -21.34
CA VAL A 125 -7.23 -2.48 -20.63
C VAL A 125 -7.87 -3.86 -20.75
N ARG A 126 -7.08 -4.92 -20.56
CA ARG A 126 -7.58 -6.26 -20.25
C ARG A 126 -7.38 -6.57 -18.79
N VAL A 127 -8.39 -7.16 -18.15
CA VAL A 127 -8.32 -7.51 -16.73
C VAL A 127 -8.02 -8.99 -16.54
N GLN A 128 -6.92 -9.30 -15.85
CA GLN A 128 -6.60 -10.62 -15.34
C GLN A 128 -6.94 -10.67 -13.84
N VAL A 129 -7.65 -11.71 -13.41
CA VAL A 129 -8.06 -11.86 -12.00
C VAL A 129 -7.33 -13.05 -11.38
N GLU A 130 -6.72 -12.85 -10.22
CA GLU A 130 -5.91 -13.81 -9.45
C GLU A 130 -6.39 -13.94 -8.00
N VAL A 131 -6.06 -15.05 -7.35
CA VAL A 131 -6.41 -15.37 -5.96
C VAL A 131 -5.14 -15.41 -5.12
#